data_AF-A0A970S5E6-F1
#
_entry.id   AF-A0A970S5E6-F1
#
_cell.length_a   1.000
_cell.length_b   1.000
_cell.length_c   1.000
_cell.angle_alpha   90.00
_cell.angle_beta   90.00
_cell.angle_gamma   90.00
#
_symmetry.space_group_name_H-M   'P 1'
#
loop_
_entity.id
_entity.type
_entity.pdbx_description
1 polymer ?
#
loop_
_entity_poly.entity_id
_entity_poly.type
_entity_poly.pdbx_seq_one_letter_code
_entity_poly.pdbx_strand_id
1 'polypeptide(L)' 'MIEGQCLCGAVYYRYHAEIEKTVLCFCQHCRRAQGGILGWNSPVS' A
#
# COMPACT_ATOMS: atom_id res chain seq x y z
N MET A 1 3.16 -4.03 14.45
CA MET A 1 4.25 -3.18 13.92
C MET A 1 4.67 -3.73 12.57
N ILE A 2 4.53 -2.95 11.51
CA ILE A 2 4.85 -3.36 10.12
C ILE A 2 6.00 -2.50 9.63
N GLU A 3 6.95 -3.12 8.94
CA GLU A 3 8.08 -2.45 8.31
C GLU A 3 7.97 -2.56 6.80
N GLY A 4 8.38 -1.52 6.09
CA GLY A 4 8.34 -1.50 4.65
C GLY A 4 9.37 -0.55 4.06
N GLN A 5 9.57 -0.68 2.75
CA GLN A 5 10.49 0.15 1.97
C GLN A 5 9.92 0.42 0.58
N CYS A 6 10.43 1.45 -0.09
CA CYS A 6 10.18 1.63 -1.50
C CYS A 6 10.96 0.60 -2.34
N LEU A 7 10.52 0.36 -3.58
CA LEU A 7 11.13 -0.64 -4.47
C LEU A 7 12.61 -0.40 -4.78
N CYS A 8 13.06 0.86 -4.80
CA CYS A 8 14.47 1.18 -5.04
C CYS A 8 15.33 1.09 -3.76
N GLY A 9 14.74 0.85 -2.59
CA GLY A 9 15.45 0.75 -1.31
C GLY A 9 15.94 2.09 -0.73
N ALA A 10 15.59 3.24 -1.32
CA ALA A 10 16.04 4.54 -0.82
C ALA A 10 15.22 5.08 0.36
N VAL A 11 14.01 4.54 0.59
CA VAL A 11 13.06 5.02 1.61
C VAL A 11 12.56 3.85 2.43
N TYR A 12 12.54 4.03 3.75
CA TYR A 12 12.07 3.06 4.74
C TYR A 12 11.00 3.68 5.62
N TYR A 13 10.03 2.88 6.06
CA TYR A 13 9.01 3.32 7.00
C TYR A 13 8.63 2.22 7.99
N ARG A 14 8.09 2.64 9.12
CA ARG A 14 7.51 1.77 10.15
C ARG A 14 6.10 2.25 10.47
N TYR A 15 5.15 1.32 10.44
CA TYR A 15 3.76 1.55 10.81
C TYR A 15 3.46 0.87 12.16
N HIS A 16 2.99 1.67 13.11
CA HIS A 16 2.86 1.26 14.51
C HIS A 16 1.49 0.67 14.87
N ALA A 17 0.52 0.72 13.97
CA ALA A 17 -0.81 0.14 14.17
C ALA A 17 -0.98 -1.17 13.38
N GLU A 18 -2.12 -1.82 13.57
CA GLU A 18 -2.52 -2.99 12.79
C GLU A 18 -3.24 -2.56 11.50
N ILE A 19 -3.17 -3.42 10.49
CA ILE A 19 -3.95 -3.26 9.26
C ILE A 19 -5.28 -3.98 9.47
N GLU A 20 -6.32 -3.22 9.82
CA GLU A 20 -7.63 -3.80 10.15
C GLU A 20 -8.41 -4.25 8.91
N LYS A 21 -8.22 -3.57 7.77
CA LYS A 21 -8.97 -3.82 6.53
C LYS A 21 -8.06 -3.81 5.32
N THR A 22 -8.40 -4.66 4.37
CA THR A 22 -7.76 -4.75 3.06
C THR A 22 -8.83 -4.61 1.99
N VAL A 23 -8.50 -3.89 0.91
CA VAL A 23 -9.38 -3.64 -0.22
C VAL A 23 -8.64 -3.91 -1.52
N LEU A 24 -9.29 -4.63 -2.44
CA LEU A 24 -8.89 -4.68 -3.84
C LEU A 24 -9.63 -3.56 -4.59
N CYS A 25 -8.92 -2.51 -4.96
CA CYS A 25 -9.48 -1.31 -5.59
C CYS A 25 -9.16 -1.27 -7.09
N PHE A 26 -10.18 -1.07 -7.92
CA PHE A 26 -10.06 -1.06 -9.39
C PHE A 26 -10.07 0.36 -9.99
N CYS A 27 -10.02 1.42 -9.17
CA CYS A 27 -10.04 2.79 -9.67
C CYS A 27 -8.79 3.11 -10.50
N GLN A 28 -8.88 4.14 -11.35
CA GLN A 28 -7.74 4.50 -12.22
C GLN A 28 -6.49 4.91 -11.45
N HIS A 29 -6.62 5.59 -10.30
CA HIS A 29 -5.47 6.01 -9.50
C HIS A 29 -4.69 4.80 -8.95
N CYS A 30 -5.40 3.82 -8.37
CA CYS A 30 -4.77 2.64 -7.79
C CYS A 30 -4.10 1.76 -8.85
N ARG A 31 -4.76 1.57 -10.01
CA ARG A 31 -4.16 0.84 -11.14
C ARG A 31 -2.87 1.47 -11.62
N ARG A 32 -2.85 2.81 -11.76
CA ARG A 32 -1.65 3.56 -12.19
C ARG A 32 -0.54 3.53 -11.15
N ALA A 33 -0.88 3.65 -9.86
CA ALA A 33 0.11 3.62 -8.78
C ALA A 33 0.80 2.26 -8.64
N GLN A 34 0.07 1.16 -8.83
CA GLN A 34 0.61 -0.20 -8.66
C GLN A 34 1.04 -0.87 -9.98
N GLY A 35 0.74 -0.26 -11.14
CA GLY A 35 1.08 -0.81 -12.45
C GLY A 35 0.32 -2.10 -12.81
N GLY A 36 -0.88 -2.31 -12.24
CA GLY A 36 -1.66 -3.54 -12.38
C GLY A 36 -3.14 -3.32 -12.71
N ILE A 37 -3.90 -4.42 -12.79
CA ILE A 37 -5.35 -4.38 -13.06
C ILE A 37 -6.17 -3.89 -11.86
N LEU A 38 -5.57 -3.90 -10.67
CA LEU A 38 -6.13 -3.44 -9.41
C LEU A 38 -5.00 -2.95 -8.52
N GLY A 39 -5.36 -2.26 -7.43
CA GLY A 39 -4.47 -2.05 -6.31
C GLY A 39 -4.93 -2.76 -5.05
N TRP A 40 -4.02 -3.44 -4.37
CA TRP A 40 -4.25 -3.92 -3.00
C TRP A 40 -3.87 -2.81 -2.02
N ASN A 41 -4.86 -2.25 -1.33
CA ASN A 41 -4.68 -1.13 -0.41
C ASN A 41 -5.34 -1.39 0.93
N SER A 42 -4.84 -0.71 1.95
CA SER A 42 -5.45 -0.65 3.27
C SER A 42 -5.58 0.81 3.70
N PRO A 43 -6.74 1.23 4.23
CA PRO A 43 -6.86 2.55 4.85
C PRO A 43 -5.88 2.66 6.02
N VAL A 44 -5.18 3.78 6.09
CA VAL A 44 -4.44 4.20 7.27
C VAL A 44 -5.33 5.18 8.02
N SER A 45 -5.93 4.71 9.11
CA SER A 45 -6.78 5.48 10.02
C SER A 45 -6.06 5.75 11.33
#